data_AF-A0Y9Y4-F1
#
_entry.id   AF-A0Y9Y4-F1
#
_cell.length_a   1.000
_cell.length_b   1.000
_cell.length_c   1.000
_cell.angle_alpha   90.00
_cell.angle_beta   90.00
_cell.angle_gamma   90.00
#
_symmetry.space_group_name_H-M   'P 1'
#
loop_
_entity.id
_entity.type
_entity.pdbx_description
1 polymer ?
#
loop_
_entity_poly.entity_id
_entity_poly.type
_entity_poly.pdbx_seq_one_letter_code
_entity_poly.pdbx_strand_id
1 'polypeptide(L)'
;MNILVINCGSSTVKYQLLDVATESIISTGIIETDTMAHGPAVQLILEENSNFQIDAVGHRVVHGGDSFHDAVEIDDSVITRIEEWIPMAPLHNPANLAGISAARRFLPRIPHVAVFDTAFHTTLPRRAYTYAIDPIIARKHHIRRYGFHGTSHQYVAQQAAIFLGQPLNELKIITLHLGNGASACAIEYGHSTETSMGMTPLEGLVMGSRSGDIDAGIAIELLRHEVENVDALDDLLNRKSGLKGLSGVSNDLREIETKAAEGDDRSRLAIAVFTHRVKKYIGAYAATMGGVDAIVITGGIGENSNTMRQRILQRLDFLGVQLDEDRNQDADLSINMKTVCISTDNSRVQALVVKTNEELMIAQKTAFLVEQSSVKKAPAISLNNIPIAISARHLHLTMETFSELFGPNIEPTHLADLSQPGQFACEQKVNLIGPRNRIDGVRLLGPLRSKNQVEISRTDEFLLGVDAPVRDSGQVKASAPITIEGPFGTVHLKEGLICARRHIHMHPDDAERFGVTNRDEVEVAISGGPRDLIFCDVLVRVSHGYKLEMHIDTDEANAAELSKIDSGGLVYTHISDTKATVTGKSTR
;
A
#
# COMPACT_ATOMS: atom_id res chain seq x y z
N MET A 1 23.19 8.94 7.90
CA MET A 1 22.48 9.54 9.06
C MET A 1 22.32 8.44 10.09
N ASN A 2 22.72 8.70 11.33
CA ASN A 2 22.64 7.73 12.43
C ASN A 2 21.29 7.83 13.11
N ILE A 3 20.46 6.80 12.96
CA ILE A 3 19.10 6.76 13.49
C ILE A 3 19.03 5.79 14.65
N LEU A 4 18.58 6.26 15.81
CA LEU A 4 18.21 5.40 16.92
C LEU A 4 16.76 4.95 16.77
N VAL A 5 16.54 3.66 16.60
CA VAL A 5 15.20 3.06 16.56
C VAL A 5 14.86 2.49 17.93
N ILE A 6 13.69 2.82 18.44
CA ILE A 6 13.17 2.36 19.74
C ILE A 6 11.84 1.63 19.52
N ASN A 7 11.74 0.42 20.06
CA ASN A 7 10.55 -0.41 20.03
C ASN A 7 10.16 -0.85 21.45
N CYS A 8 9.21 -0.14 22.03
CA CYS A 8 8.63 -0.47 23.33
C CYS A 8 7.49 -1.49 23.16
N GLY A 9 7.79 -2.78 23.38
CA GLY A 9 6.80 -3.84 23.49
C GLY A 9 6.15 -3.91 24.88
N SER A 10 5.23 -4.85 25.10
CA SER A 10 4.53 -4.98 26.40
C SER A 10 5.45 -5.43 27.54
N SER A 11 6.50 -6.19 27.24
CA SER A 11 7.43 -6.76 28.23
C SER A 11 8.91 -6.45 27.93
N THR A 12 9.21 -5.71 26.86
CA THR A 12 10.59 -5.44 26.42
C THR A 12 10.72 -4.07 25.80
N VAL A 13 11.87 -3.41 25.93
CA VAL A 13 12.31 -2.31 25.06
C VAL A 13 13.47 -2.79 24.21
N LYS A 14 13.29 -2.82 22.89
CA LYS A 14 14.34 -3.14 21.93
C LYS A 14 14.85 -1.86 21.29
N TYR A 15 16.14 -1.81 20.97
CA TYR A 15 16.70 -0.70 20.21
C TYR A 15 17.76 -1.15 19.19
N GLN A 16 17.90 -0.34 18.15
CA GLN A 16 19.00 -0.40 17.20
C GLN A 16 19.42 1.02 16.82
N LEU A 17 20.71 1.31 16.91
CA LEU A 17 21.34 2.48 16.32
C LEU A 17 21.95 2.06 14.99
N LEU A 18 21.50 2.68 13.90
CA LEU A 18 21.84 2.28 12.53
C LEU A 18 22.38 3.46 11.75
N ASP A 19 23.41 3.25 10.92
CA ASP A 19 23.71 4.16 9.83
C ASP A 19 22.88 3.78 8.60
N VAL A 20 21.91 4.62 8.25
CA VAL A 20 20.98 4.35 7.15
C VAL A 20 21.66 4.28 5.79
N ALA A 21 22.78 5.00 5.59
CA ALA A 21 23.45 5.03 4.29
C ALA A 21 24.17 3.70 3.98
N THR A 22 24.70 3.05 5.02
CA THR A 22 25.43 1.79 4.93
C THR A 22 24.59 0.58 5.36
N GLU A 23 23.38 0.83 5.87
CA GLU A 23 22.51 -0.15 6.54
C GLU A 23 23.19 -0.90 7.70
N SER A 24 24.26 -0.33 8.27
CA SER A 24 25.06 -0.99 9.29
C SER A 24 24.53 -0.73 10.70
N ILE A 25 24.53 -1.77 11.53
CA ILE A 25 24.16 -1.68 12.95
C ILE A 25 25.38 -1.19 13.73
N ILE A 26 25.26 -0.02 14.36
CA ILE A 26 26.27 0.59 15.24
C ILE A 26 26.14 0.01 16.65
N SER A 27 24.91 -0.12 17.14
CA SER A 27 24.60 -0.64 18.48
C SER A 27 23.21 -1.26 18.49
N THR A 28 22.99 -2.29 19.29
CA THR A 28 21.68 -2.93 19.45
C THR A 28 21.57 -3.54 20.84
N GLY A 29 20.35 -3.62 21.35
CA GLY A 29 20.09 -4.28 22.62
C GLY A 29 18.60 -4.48 22.89
N ILE A 30 18.34 -5.19 23.97
CA ILE A 30 17.01 -5.48 24.49
C ILE A 30 17.05 -5.40 26.02
N ILE A 31 16.05 -4.74 26.60
CA ILE A 31 15.85 -4.64 28.05
C ILE A 31 14.47 -5.22 28.37
N GLU A 32 14.42 -6.18 29.28
CA GLU A 32 13.17 -6.77 29.79
C GLU A 32 12.51 -5.81 30.79
N THR A 33 11.25 -5.43 30.54
CA THR A 33 10.54 -4.41 31.34
C THR A 33 9.89 -4.99 32.60
N ASP A 34 9.90 -6.30 32.77
CA ASP A 34 9.53 -6.95 34.04
C ASP A 34 10.48 -6.53 35.18
N THR A 35 11.67 -6.02 34.84
CA THR A 35 12.67 -5.52 35.78
C THR A 35 12.68 -4.00 35.92
N MET A 36 12.11 -3.28 34.95
CA MET A 36 12.21 -1.81 34.85
C MET A 36 11.10 -1.25 33.95
N ALA A 37 10.45 -0.16 34.36
CA ALA A 37 9.47 0.51 33.50
C ALA A 37 10.08 1.03 32.19
N HIS A 38 9.28 1.16 31.13
CA HIS A 38 9.73 1.55 29.79
C HIS A 38 10.52 2.86 29.73
N GLY A 39 10.07 3.88 30.46
CA GLY A 39 10.74 5.19 30.47
C GLY A 39 12.18 5.11 30.99
N PRO A 40 12.41 4.58 32.20
CA PRO A 40 13.76 4.31 32.71
C PRO A 40 14.60 3.38 31.82
N ALA A 41 14.00 2.35 31.22
CA ALA A 41 14.72 1.48 30.28
C ALA A 41 15.23 2.24 29.05
N VAL A 42 14.40 3.12 28.48
CA VAL A 42 14.82 4.01 27.37
C VAL A 42 15.90 4.99 27.82
N GLN A 43 15.82 5.52 29.04
CA GLN A 43 16.87 6.38 29.58
C GLN A 43 18.21 5.63 29.67
N LEU A 44 18.22 4.40 30.18
CA LEU A 44 19.44 3.57 30.25
C LEU A 44 20.03 3.32 28.85
N ILE A 45 19.19 2.99 27.86
CA ILE A 45 19.63 2.84 26.46
C ILE A 45 20.31 4.11 25.97
N LEU A 46 19.75 5.28 26.26
CA LEU A 46 20.31 6.56 25.82
C LEU A 46 21.61 6.91 26.54
N GLU A 47 21.75 6.54 27.81
CA GLU A 47 23.00 6.68 28.57
C GLU A 47 24.10 5.76 28.02
N GLU A 48 23.79 4.49 27.75
CA GLU A 48 24.73 3.52 27.16
C GLU A 48 25.19 3.91 25.74
N ASN A 49 24.33 4.60 24.99
CA ASN A 49 24.61 5.03 23.62
C ASN A 49 25.03 6.51 23.53
N SER A 50 25.28 7.18 24.65
CA SER A 50 25.64 8.62 24.72
C SER A 50 26.94 8.99 24.01
N ASN A 51 27.84 8.02 23.80
CA ASN A 51 29.10 8.21 23.09
C ASN A 51 28.93 8.19 21.56
N PHE A 52 27.77 7.79 21.05
CA PHE A 52 27.49 7.76 19.62
C PHE A 52 26.73 9.02 19.19
N GLN A 53 27.00 9.48 17.97
CA GLN A 53 26.20 10.52 17.36
C GLN A 53 24.84 9.95 16.95
N ILE A 54 23.76 10.57 17.44
CA ILE A 54 22.38 10.26 17.08
C ILE A 54 21.82 11.49 16.36
N ASP A 55 21.45 11.32 15.09
CA ASP A 55 20.93 12.41 14.25
C ASP A 55 19.40 12.51 14.32
N ALA A 56 18.70 11.39 14.57
CA ALA A 56 17.25 11.33 14.78
C ALA A 56 16.84 10.06 15.55
N VAL A 57 15.61 10.04 16.06
CA VAL A 57 15.04 8.88 16.77
C VAL A 57 13.73 8.41 16.11
N GLY A 58 13.70 7.17 15.65
CA GLY A 58 12.50 6.51 15.14
C GLY A 58 11.81 5.68 16.22
N HIS A 59 10.51 5.90 16.43
CA HIS A 59 9.70 5.20 17.43
C HIS A 59 8.70 4.29 16.73
N ARG A 60 8.74 3.00 17.03
CA ARG A 60 7.64 2.12 16.64
C ARG A 60 6.41 2.41 17.49
N VAL A 61 5.28 2.66 16.85
CA VAL A 61 3.97 2.84 17.49
C VAL A 61 3.01 1.80 16.96
N VAL A 62 2.35 1.05 17.85
CA VAL A 62 1.53 -0.09 17.40
C VAL A 62 0.26 0.35 16.70
N HIS A 63 -0.46 1.37 17.19
CA HIS A 63 -1.74 1.75 16.62
C HIS A 63 -1.82 3.25 16.31
N GLY A 64 -1.93 3.59 15.02
CA GLY A 64 -2.13 4.97 14.55
C GLY A 64 -3.60 5.35 14.30
N GLY A 65 -4.50 4.37 14.34
CA GLY A 65 -5.93 4.56 14.13
C GLY A 65 -6.25 5.21 12.80
N ASP A 66 -7.33 6.00 12.76
CA ASP A 66 -7.74 6.74 11.57
C ASP A 66 -6.92 8.03 11.35
N SER A 67 -6.00 8.37 12.26
CA SER A 67 -5.31 9.67 12.26
C SER A 67 -3.97 9.65 11.56
N PHE A 68 -3.34 8.48 11.44
CA PHE A 68 -1.99 8.37 10.92
C PHE A 68 -1.92 7.37 9.77
N HIS A 69 -1.60 7.89 8.58
CA HIS A 69 -1.49 7.11 7.34
C HIS A 69 -0.05 6.83 6.92
N ASP A 70 0.91 7.55 7.50
CA ASP A 70 2.34 7.32 7.31
C ASP A 70 3.12 7.72 8.58
N ALA A 71 4.45 7.61 8.53
CA ALA A 71 5.34 8.11 9.55
C ALA A 71 5.25 9.63 9.69
N VAL A 72 5.34 10.14 10.93
CA VAL A 72 5.19 11.57 11.22
C VAL A 72 6.24 12.05 12.22
N GLU A 73 6.67 13.30 12.09
CA GLU A 73 7.54 13.94 13.08
C GLU A 73 6.72 14.17 14.36
N ILE A 74 7.29 13.81 15.50
CA ILE A 74 6.60 13.84 16.78
C ILE A 74 6.64 15.25 17.34
N ASP A 75 5.46 15.87 17.39
CA ASP A 75 5.17 17.05 18.20
C ASP A 75 4.14 16.73 19.30
N ASP A 76 3.73 17.76 20.05
CA ASP A 76 2.77 17.57 21.16
C ASP A 76 1.36 17.22 20.66
N SER A 77 1.01 17.61 19.42
CA SER A 77 -0.26 17.24 18.79
C SER A 77 -0.29 15.76 18.39
N VAL A 78 0.84 15.25 17.90
CA VAL A 78 1.02 13.82 17.57
C VAL A 78 0.93 12.98 18.84
N ILE A 79 1.56 13.39 19.93
CA ILE A 79 1.46 12.69 21.23
C ILE A 79 0.02 12.63 21.71
N THR A 80 -0.68 13.76 21.71
CA THR A 80 -2.09 13.83 22.11
C THR A 80 -2.94 12.88 21.26
N ARG A 81 -2.67 12.81 19.96
CA ARG A 81 -3.41 11.91 19.07
C ARG A 81 -3.11 10.43 19.32
N ILE A 82 -1.87 10.07 19.62
CA ILE A 82 -1.51 8.70 20.00
C ILE A 82 -2.21 8.31 21.31
N GLU A 83 -2.35 9.24 22.26
CA GLU A 83 -3.10 9.05 23.50
C GLU A 83 -4.59 8.76 23.25
N GLU A 84 -5.23 9.47 22.33
CA GLU A 84 -6.62 9.22 21.92
C GLU A 84 -6.85 7.79 21.41
N TRP A 85 -5.82 7.16 20.85
CA TRP A 85 -5.86 5.79 20.33
C TRP A 85 -5.48 4.69 21.35
N ILE A 86 -5.14 5.05 22.59
CA ILE A 86 -4.87 4.08 23.67
C ILE A 86 -6.02 3.06 23.83
N PRO A 87 -7.31 3.43 23.81
CA PRO A 87 -8.40 2.47 23.96
C PRO A 87 -8.39 1.34 22.91
N MET A 88 -7.80 1.57 21.73
CA MET A 88 -7.70 0.55 20.66
C MET A 88 -6.48 -0.38 20.82
N ALA A 89 -5.45 0.06 21.55
CA ALA A 89 -4.24 -0.73 21.80
C ALA A 89 -3.70 -0.51 23.23
N PRO A 90 -4.47 -0.87 24.27
CA PRO A 90 -4.19 -0.49 25.66
C PRO A 90 -2.91 -1.12 26.22
N LEU A 91 -2.49 -2.27 25.68
CA LEU A 91 -1.26 -2.96 26.08
C LEU A 91 0.00 -2.46 25.37
N HIS A 92 -0.14 -1.59 24.35
CA HIS A 92 0.96 -1.22 23.47
C HIS A 92 1.20 0.30 23.40
N ASN A 93 0.18 1.08 23.04
CA ASN A 93 0.34 2.53 22.85
C ASN A 93 0.86 3.25 24.11
N PRO A 94 0.44 2.90 25.35
CA PRO A 94 1.02 3.51 26.55
C PRO A 94 2.53 3.25 26.71
N ALA A 95 3.00 2.05 26.38
CA ALA A 95 4.43 1.72 26.41
C ALA A 95 5.20 2.50 25.32
N ASN A 96 4.62 2.65 24.13
CA ASN A 96 5.20 3.46 23.05
C ASN A 96 5.34 4.93 23.49
N LEU A 97 4.29 5.52 24.07
CA LEU A 97 4.29 6.89 24.58
C LEU A 97 5.31 7.08 25.70
N ALA A 98 5.39 6.16 26.66
CA ALA A 98 6.40 6.22 27.72
C ALA A 98 7.83 6.27 27.15
N GLY A 99 8.10 5.48 26.11
CA GLY A 99 9.38 5.52 25.40
C GLY A 99 9.62 6.83 24.65
N ILE A 100 8.61 7.33 23.93
CA ILE A 100 8.67 8.62 23.24
C ILE A 100 8.98 9.75 24.22
N SER A 101 8.23 9.85 25.33
CA SER A 101 8.40 10.90 26.34
C SER A 101 9.78 10.84 26.99
N ALA A 102 10.27 9.64 27.32
CA ALA A 102 11.60 9.47 27.90
C ALA A 102 12.71 9.90 26.92
N ALA A 103 12.61 9.47 25.66
CA ALA A 103 13.59 9.82 24.65
C ALA A 103 13.60 11.33 24.34
N ARG A 104 12.42 11.96 24.18
CA ARG A 104 12.31 13.42 23.93
C ARG A 104 12.88 14.25 25.08
N ARG A 105 12.76 13.76 26.33
CA ARG A 105 13.32 14.44 27.50
C ARG A 105 14.85 14.42 27.49
N PHE A 106 15.46 13.32 27.05
CA PHE A 106 16.91 13.15 27.02
C PHE A 106 17.55 13.78 25.78
N LEU A 107 16.89 13.72 24.62
CA LEU A 107 17.35 14.26 23.34
C LEU A 107 16.42 15.38 22.80
N PRO A 108 16.18 16.48 23.55
CA PRO A 108 15.13 17.45 23.22
C PRO A 108 15.38 18.28 21.94
N ARG A 109 16.59 18.24 21.37
CA ARG A 109 16.97 18.97 20.16
C ARG A 109 17.09 18.08 18.93
N ILE A 110 16.96 16.77 19.10
CA ILE A 110 17.01 15.80 18.02
C ILE A 110 15.59 15.57 17.52
N PRO A 111 15.35 15.42 16.21
CA PRO A 111 14.03 15.10 15.69
C PRO A 111 13.61 13.67 16.07
N HIS A 112 12.33 13.52 16.42
CA HIS A 112 11.70 12.24 16.75
C HIS A 112 10.63 11.94 15.71
N VAL A 113 10.53 10.70 15.24
CA VAL A 113 9.53 10.26 14.26
C VAL A 113 8.76 9.07 14.81
N ALA A 114 7.44 9.07 14.67
CA ALA A 114 6.58 7.92 14.95
C ALA A 114 6.33 7.14 13.65
N VAL A 115 6.56 5.82 13.68
CA VAL A 115 6.25 4.90 12.58
C VAL A 115 5.21 3.90 13.06
N PHE A 116 4.05 3.89 12.40
CA PHE A 116 2.90 3.13 12.85
C PHE A 116 2.79 1.77 12.16
N ASP A 117 2.60 0.70 12.93
CA ASP A 117 2.37 -0.65 12.40
C ASP A 117 1.10 -0.76 11.54
N THR A 118 0.13 0.13 11.76
CA THR A 118 -1.14 0.20 11.01
C THR A 118 -1.02 0.99 9.71
N ALA A 119 0.01 1.82 9.53
CA ALA A 119 0.08 2.80 8.44
C ALA A 119 0.04 2.16 7.05
N PHE A 120 0.80 1.08 6.83
CA PHE A 120 0.87 0.38 5.54
C PHE A 120 -0.51 -0.13 5.08
N HIS A 121 -1.37 -0.49 6.02
CA HIS A 121 -2.70 -1.06 5.76
C HIS A 121 -3.79 0.00 5.57
N THR A 122 -3.45 1.30 5.61
CA THR A 122 -4.44 2.37 5.38
C THR A 122 -4.94 2.39 3.93
N THR A 123 -4.22 1.72 3.03
CA THR A 123 -4.59 1.47 1.63
C THR A 123 -5.67 0.39 1.45
N LEU A 124 -6.10 -0.29 2.52
CA LEU A 124 -7.17 -1.30 2.47
C LEU A 124 -8.44 -0.70 1.82
N PRO A 125 -9.05 -1.37 0.83
CA PRO A 125 -10.32 -0.94 0.27
C PRO A 125 -11.45 -1.12 1.28
N ARG A 126 -12.53 -0.33 1.15
CA ARG A 126 -13.72 -0.38 2.04
C ARG A 126 -14.24 -1.79 2.28
N ARG A 127 -14.27 -2.61 1.22
CA ARG A 127 -14.71 -4.02 1.28
C ARG A 127 -13.84 -4.90 2.19
N ALA A 128 -12.55 -4.61 2.31
CA ALA A 128 -11.60 -5.40 3.08
C ALA A 128 -11.55 -4.98 4.55
N TYR A 129 -11.76 -3.68 4.83
CA TYR A 129 -11.71 -3.18 6.21
C TYR A 129 -13.05 -3.15 6.95
N THR A 130 -14.17 -3.20 6.24
CA THR A 130 -15.50 -3.07 6.86
C THR A 130 -15.98 -4.41 7.40
N TYR A 131 -16.23 -4.49 8.71
CA TYR A 131 -16.93 -5.64 9.29
C TYR A 131 -18.43 -5.58 9.00
N ALA A 132 -19.06 -6.73 8.79
CA ALA A 132 -20.49 -6.87 8.56
C ALA A 132 -21.30 -6.77 9.88
N ILE A 133 -21.24 -5.62 10.55
CA ILE A 133 -21.98 -5.30 11.78
C ILE A 133 -22.78 -4.01 11.60
N ASP A 134 -23.57 -3.62 12.61
CA ASP A 134 -24.34 -2.38 12.58
C ASP A 134 -23.41 -1.16 12.29
N PRO A 135 -23.67 -0.40 11.21
CA PRO A 135 -22.76 0.66 10.78
C PRO A 135 -22.77 1.88 11.70
N ILE A 136 -23.83 2.08 12.50
CA ILE A 136 -23.91 3.18 13.47
C ILE A 136 -22.98 2.88 14.64
N ILE A 137 -23.06 1.66 15.17
CA ILE A 137 -22.17 1.17 16.24
C ILE A 137 -20.73 1.14 15.75
N ALA A 138 -20.49 0.62 14.54
CA ALA A 138 -19.15 0.54 13.98
C ALA A 138 -18.48 1.92 13.88
N ARG A 139 -19.18 2.92 13.33
CA ARG A 139 -18.67 4.30 13.27
C ARG A 139 -18.44 4.91 14.64
N LYS A 140 -19.38 4.73 15.57
CA LYS A 140 -19.28 5.29 16.93
C LYS A 140 -18.05 4.78 17.68
N HIS A 141 -17.66 3.52 17.44
CA HIS A 141 -16.58 2.84 18.16
C HIS A 141 -15.33 2.61 17.31
N HIS A 142 -15.24 3.21 16.13
CA HIS A 142 -14.13 3.03 15.18
C HIS A 142 -13.85 1.54 14.86
N ILE A 143 -14.91 0.73 14.75
CA ILE A 143 -14.79 -0.70 14.47
C ILE A 143 -14.56 -0.91 12.98
N ARG A 144 -13.34 -1.27 12.64
CA ARG A 144 -12.88 -1.63 11.30
C ARG A 144 -11.62 -2.47 11.40
N ARG A 145 -11.21 -3.10 10.30
CA ARG A 145 -9.87 -3.64 10.17
C ARG A 145 -8.87 -2.50 10.12
N TYR A 146 -7.84 -2.58 10.96
CA TYR A 146 -6.65 -1.75 10.88
C TYR A 146 -5.47 -2.54 10.32
N GLY A 147 -5.25 -3.76 10.82
CA GLY A 147 -4.10 -4.58 10.46
C GLY A 147 -2.81 -4.14 11.15
N PHE A 148 -1.87 -5.08 11.34
CA PHE A 148 -0.59 -4.84 12.00
C PHE A 148 0.53 -5.63 11.30
N HIS A 149 1.76 -5.42 11.76
CA HIS A 149 2.99 -5.80 11.05
C HIS A 149 3.15 -5.08 9.71
N GLY A 150 2.55 -3.89 9.54
CA GLY A 150 2.61 -3.14 8.30
C GLY A 150 4.03 -2.82 7.86
N THR A 151 4.89 -2.41 8.80
CA THR A 151 6.33 -2.17 8.56
C THR A 151 7.04 -3.41 8.02
N SER A 152 6.78 -4.59 8.62
CA SER A 152 7.37 -5.85 8.16
C SER A 152 6.86 -6.25 6.78
N HIS A 153 5.54 -6.22 6.56
CA HIS A 153 4.92 -6.56 5.27
C HIS A 153 5.43 -5.66 4.15
N GLN A 154 5.51 -4.35 4.40
CA GLN A 154 6.06 -3.39 3.44
C GLN A 154 7.52 -3.71 3.11
N TYR A 155 8.36 -3.93 4.12
CA TYR A 155 9.78 -4.22 3.94
C TYR A 155 9.99 -5.49 3.12
N VAL A 156 9.34 -6.60 3.49
CA VAL A 156 9.58 -7.89 2.81
C VAL A 156 8.99 -7.93 1.40
N ALA A 157 7.94 -7.17 1.14
CA ALA A 157 7.42 -6.99 -0.22
C ALA A 157 8.41 -6.23 -1.11
N GLN A 158 9.05 -5.17 -0.58
CA GLN A 158 10.11 -4.44 -1.29
C GLN A 158 11.32 -5.34 -1.57
N GLN A 159 11.77 -6.13 -0.59
CA GLN A 159 12.87 -7.08 -0.80
C GLN A 159 12.53 -8.16 -1.82
N ALA A 160 11.28 -8.63 -1.84
CA ALA A 160 10.79 -9.57 -2.84
C ALA A 160 10.80 -8.95 -4.25
N ALA A 161 10.31 -7.73 -4.40
CA ALA A 161 10.32 -7.01 -5.68
C ALA A 161 11.76 -6.83 -6.21
N ILE A 162 12.70 -6.42 -5.34
CA ILE A 162 14.13 -6.31 -5.66
C ILE A 162 14.69 -7.66 -6.12
N PHE A 163 14.39 -8.74 -5.40
CA PHE A 163 14.85 -10.08 -5.75
C PHE A 163 14.31 -10.56 -7.10
N LEU A 164 13.05 -10.25 -7.40
CA LEU A 164 12.39 -10.62 -8.67
C LEU A 164 12.83 -9.73 -9.84
N GLY A 165 13.54 -8.63 -9.58
CA GLY A 165 13.93 -7.66 -10.61
C GLY A 165 12.73 -6.96 -11.25
N GLN A 166 11.61 -6.86 -10.53
CA GLN A 166 10.36 -6.27 -11.01
C GLN A 166 9.91 -5.15 -10.06
N PRO A 167 9.35 -4.05 -10.57
CA PRO A 167 8.77 -3.01 -9.75
C PRO A 167 7.66 -3.56 -8.84
N LEU A 168 7.61 -3.11 -7.58
CA LEU A 168 6.60 -3.55 -6.63
C LEU A 168 5.16 -3.21 -7.09
N ASN A 169 5.00 -2.12 -7.87
CA ASN A 169 3.72 -1.71 -8.45
C ASN A 169 3.27 -2.56 -9.66
N GLU A 170 4.04 -3.57 -10.07
CA GLU A 170 3.65 -4.55 -11.10
C GLU A 170 3.34 -5.93 -10.51
N LEU A 171 3.53 -6.12 -9.21
CA LEU A 171 3.48 -7.42 -8.53
C LEU A 171 2.23 -7.60 -7.66
N LYS A 172 1.77 -8.85 -7.58
CA LYS A 172 0.81 -9.35 -6.58
C LYS A 172 1.53 -10.28 -5.62
N ILE A 173 1.73 -9.84 -4.39
CA ILE A 173 2.52 -10.55 -3.39
C ILE A 173 1.64 -10.91 -2.19
N ILE A 174 1.71 -12.16 -1.74
CA ILE A 174 1.21 -12.55 -0.42
C ILE A 174 2.39 -12.61 0.53
N THR A 175 2.39 -11.78 1.55
CA THR A 175 3.41 -11.81 2.61
C THR A 175 2.87 -12.51 3.85
N LEU A 176 3.67 -13.40 4.43
CA LEU A 176 3.36 -14.21 5.60
C LEU A 176 4.39 -13.89 6.68
N HIS A 177 4.05 -12.97 7.58
CA HIS A 177 4.84 -12.71 8.78
C HIS A 177 4.48 -13.75 9.83
N LEU A 178 5.32 -14.75 10.02
CA LEU A 178 5.07 -15.87 10.93
C LEU A 178 6.05 -15.77 12.11
N GLY A 179 5.55 -15.33 13.26
CA GLY A 179 6.29 -15.29 14.52
C GLY A 179 5.39 -15.63 15.71
N ASN A 180 5.74 -15.14 16.90
CA ASN A 180 4.87 -15.30 18.08
C ASN A 180 3.54 -14.55 17.89
N GLY A 181 3.57 -13.39 17.25
CA GLY A 181 2.44 -12.83 16.50
C GLY A 181 2.58 -13.23 15.03
N ALA A 182 1.47 -13.55 14.37
CA ALA A 182 1.48 -13.95 12.97
C ALA A 182 0.39 -13.22 12.18
N SER A 183 0.73 -12.70 11.00
CA SER A 183 -0.25 -12.14 10.07
C SER A 183 0.10 -12.42 8.61
N ALA A 184 -0.93 -12.51 7.78
CA ALA A 184 -0.82 -12.55 6.33
C ALA A 184 -1.26 -11.19 5.77
N CYS A 185 -0.66 -10.75 4.66
CA CYS A 185 -1.08 -9.57 3.91
C CYS A 185 -1.10 -9.87 2.41
N ALA A 186 -2.12 -9.35 1.71
CA ALA A 186 -2.18 -9.34 0.26
C ALA A 186 -1.76 -7.95 -0.21
N ILE A 187 -0.77 -7.91 -1.10
CA ILE A 187 -0.20 -6.67 -1.62
C ILE A 187 -0.38 -6.68 -3.13
N GLU A 188 -1.29 -5.85 -3.62
CA GLU A 188 -1.51 -5.66 -5.06
C GLU A 188 -0.87 -4.34 -5.47
N TYR A 189 0.07 -4.42 -6.41
CA TYR A 189 0.69 -3.25 -7.02
C TYR A 189 1.27 -2.30 -5.96
N GLY A 190 1.92 -2.86 -4.95
CA GLY A 190 2.55 -2.13 -3.84
C GLY A 190 1.62 -1.64 -2.74
N HIS A 191 0.32 -1.92 -2.81
CA HIS A 191 -0.65 -1.52 -1.81
C HIS A 191 -1.21 -2.72 -1.04
N SER A 192 -1.36 -2.58 0.28
CA SER A 192 -2.01 -3.59 1.12
C SER A 192 -3.51 -3.62 0.82
N THR A 193 -3.99 -4.64 0.10
CA THR A 193 -5.40 -4.81 -0.23
C THR A 193 -6.16 -5.75 0.69
N GLU A 194 -5.44 -6.63 1.42
CA GLU A 194 -5.97 -7.45 2.52
C GLU A 194 -4.92 -7.63 3.63
N THR A 195 -5.36 -7.84 4.86
CA THR A 195 -4.47 -8.20 6.00
C THR A 195 -5.24 -9.02 7.03
N SER A 196 -4.61 -10.03 7.63
CA SER A 196 -5.34 -11.04 8.40
C SER A 196 -5.74 -10.54 9.78
N MET A 197 -4.91 -9.68 10.37
CA MET A 197 -5.25 -9.05 11.64
C MET A 197 -6.33 -7.99 11.45
N GLY A 198 -7.11 -7.81 12.50
CA GLY A 198 -8.37 -7.10 12.48
C GLY A 198 -8.29 -5.66 12.95
N MET A 199 -9.34 -5.28 13.66
CA MET A 199 -9.32 -4.15 14.59
C MET A 199 -8.23 -4.32 15.65
N THR A 200 -7.99 -5.56 16.07
CA THR A 200 -6.96 -5.93 17.04
C THR A 200 -6.02 -7.00 16.47
N PRO A 201 -4.85 -7.22 17.09
CA PRO A 201 -3.93 -8.28 16.69
C PRO A 201 -4.43 -9.72 16.97
N LEU A 202 -5.69 -9.90 17.39
CA LEU A 202 -6.25 -11.21 17.75
C LEU A 202 -6.84 -11.96 16.55
N GLU A 203 -7.44 -11.26 15.58
CA GLU A 203 -8.03 -11.88 14.38
C GLU A 203 -6.93 -12.49 13.48
N GLY A 204 -7.30 -13.55 12.76
CA GLY A 204 -6.51 -14.09 11.68
C GLY A 204 -5.84 -15.41 12.00
N LEU A 205 -4.52 -15.43 11.85
CA LEU A 205 -3.72 -16.64 11.99
C LEU A 205 -3.71 -17.14 13.44
N VAL A 206 -3.52 -18.45 13.59
CA VAL A 206 -3.12 -19.01 14.89
C VAL A 206 -1.75 -18.45 15.22
N MET A 207 -1.53 -18.05 16.47
CA MET A 207 -0.25 -17.46 16.90
C MET A 207 0.30 -18.22 18.11
N GLY A 208 1.36 -17.72 18.75
CA GLY A 208 1.97 -18.40 19.89
C GLY A 208 1.00 -18.60 21.05
N SER A 209 0.32 -17.52 21.48
CA SER A 209 -0.68 -17.57 22.57
C SER A 209 -2.07 -17.01 22.20
N ARG A 210 -2.21 -16.44 21.00
CA ARG A 210 -3.47 -15.86 20.51
C ARG A 210 -4.26 -16.87 19.70
N SER A 211 -5.59 -16.87 19.86
CA SER A 211 -6.48 -17.84 19.19
C SER A 211 -6.48 -17.72 17.67
N GLY A 212 -6.37 -16.51 17.12
CA GLY A 212 -6.71 -16.26 15.73
C GLY A 212 -8.22 -16.30 15.52
N ASP A 213 -8.63 -16.60 14.29
CA ASP A 213 -10.04 -16.73 13.94
C ASP A 213 -10.77 -17.81 14.75
N ILE A 214 -11.79 -17.38 15.48
CA ILE A 214 -12.79 -18.23 16.14
C ILE A 214 -14.19 -17.74 15.82
N ASP A 215 -15.19 -18.61 15.99
CA ASP A 215 -16.59 -18.21 15.90
C ASP A 215 -16.93 -17.22 17.02
N ALA A 216 -17.53 -16.07 16.69
CA ALA A 216 -17.97 -15.08 17.65
C ALA A 216 -18.98 -15.65 18.67
N GLY A 217 -19.75 -16.66 18.29
CA GLY A 217 -20.65 -17.39 19.20
C GLY A 217 -19.92 -18.06 20.37
N ILE A 218 -18.66 -18.50 20.17
CA ILE A 218 -17.84 -19.10 21.23
C ILE A 218 -17.55 -18.07 22.33
N ALA A 219 -17.22 -16.82 21.96
CA ALA A 219 -16.98 -15.76 22.94
C ALA A 219 -18.21 -15.48 23.80
N ILE A 220 -19.40 -15.48 23.18
CA ILE A 220 -20.68 -15.29 23.88
C ILE A 220 -20.95 -16.45 24.84
N GLU A 221 -20.72 -17.69 24.39
CA GLU A 221 -20.94 -18.89 25.19
C GLU A 221 -20.00 -18.94 26.41
N LEU A 222 -18.71 -18.63 26.21
CA LEU A 222 -17.73 -18.57 27.29
C LEU A 222 -18.12 -17.53 28.34
N LEU A 223 -18.54 -16.33 27.94
CA LEU A 223 -18.98 -15.28 28.88
C LEU A 223 -20.25 -15.65 29.66
N ARG A 224 -21.09 -16.55 29.13
CA ARG A 224 -22.29 -17.00 29.82
C ARG A 224 -22.01 -18.10 30.84
N HIS A 225 -21.02 -18.96 30.57
CA HIS A 225 -20.92 -20.24 31.26
C HIS A 225 -19.55 -20.58 31.85
N GLU A 226 -18.46 -19.96 31.39
CA GLU A 226 -17.10 -20.39 31.74
C GLU A 226 -16.23 -19.29 32.35
N VAL A 227 -16.21 -18.09 31.74
CA VAL A 227 -15.35 -16.99 32.21
C VAL A 227 -16.16 -15.94 32.98
N GLU A 228 -15.54 -15.36 34.00
CA GLU A 228 -16.22 -14.46 34.93
C GLU A 228 -16.60 -13.10 34.31
N ASN A 229 -15.79 -12.60 33.37
CA ASN A 229 -15.96 -11.29 32.74
C ASN A 229 -15.18 -11.15 31.42
N VAL A 230 -15.27 -9.97 30.80
CA VAL A 230 -14.60 -9.63 29.54
C VAL A 230 -13.08 -9.68 29.64
N ASP A 231 -12.49 -9.28 30.76
CA ASP A 231 -11.03 -9.30 30.95
C ASP A 231 -10.51 -10.75 31.02
N ALA A 232 -11.26 -11.64 31.66
CA ALA A 232 -10.95 -13.07 31.70
C ALA A 232 -11.06 -13.71 30.30
N LEU A 233 -12.04 -13.30 29.49
CA LEU A 233 -12.14 -13.72 28.10
C LEU A 233 -10.96 -13.21 27.27
N ASP A 234 -10.59 -11.94 27.42
CA ASP A 234 -9.47 -11.32 26.70
C ASP A 234 -8.15 -12.04 27.03
N ASP A 235 -7.88 -12.30 28.32
CA ASP A 235 -6.71 -13.06 28.77
C ASP A 235 -6.70 -14.49 28.21
N LEU A 236 -7.85 -15.17 28.21
CA LEU A 236 -7.99 -16.52 27.64
C LEU A 236 -7.60 -16.52 26.15
N LEU A 237 -8.15 -15.59 25.37
CA LEU A 237 -7.95 -15.54 23.93
C LEU A 237 -6.57 -14.99 23.52
N ASN A 238 -5.98 -14.07 24.29
CA ASN A 238 -4.70 -13.46 23.96
C ASN A 238 -3.47 -14.20 24.54
N ARG A 239 -3.59 -14.83 25.72
CA ARG A 239 -2.43 -15.34 26.49
C ARG A 239 -2.46 -16.85 26.77
N LYS A 240 -3.63 -17.49 26.66
CA LYS A 240 -3.83 -18.91 26.99
C LYS A 240 -4.31 -19.77 25.82
N SER A 241 -4.44 -19.19 24.62
CA SER A 241 -4.91 -19.86 23.39
C SER A 241 -3.74 -20.16 22.44
N GLY A 242 -4.02 -20.26 21.13
CA GLY A 242 -3.01 -20.43 20.09
C GLY A 242 -2.25 -21.75 20.18
N LEU A 243 -1.00 -21.75 19.72
CA LEU A 243 -0.10 -22.89 19.79
C LEU A 243 0.08 -23.38 21.24
N LYS A 244 0.21 -22.45 22.19
CA LYS A 244 0.35 -22.74 23.62
C LYS A 244 -0.86 -23.49 24.18
N GLY A 245 -2.06 -22.96 23.99
CA GLY A 245 -3.29 -23.58 24.49
C GLY A 245 -3.56 -24.93 23.85
N LEU A 246 -3.34 -25.04 22.54
CA LEU A 246 -3.64 -26.26 21.78
C LEU A 246 -2.64 -27.40 22.10
N SER A 247 -1.34 -27.09 22.09
CA SER A 247 -0.29 -28.08 22.43
C SER A 247 -0.26 -28.42 23.92
N GLY A 248 -0.50 -27.43 24.79
CA GLY A 248 -0.26 -27.57 26.24
C GLY A 248 1.23 -27.55 26.62
N VAL A 249 2.13 -27.16 25.70
CA VAL A 249 3.58 -27.15 25.89
C VAL A 249 4.06 -25.72 26.19
N SER A 250 4.20 -24.89 25.15
CA SER A 250 4.65 -23.50 25.25
C SER A 250 4.17 -22.71 24.04
N ASN A 251 4.50 -21.41 23.96
CA ASN A 251 4.28 -20.59 22.77
C ASN A 251 5.49 -20.62 21.80
N ASP A 252 6.53 -21.41 22.08
CA ASP A 252 7.69 -21.58 21.21
C ASP A 252 7.48 -22.77 20.27
N LEU A 253 7.45 -22.50 18.98
CA LEU A 253 7.24 -23.55 17.97
C LEU A 253 8.32 -24.63 18.00
N ARG A 254 9.57 -24.31 18.36
CA ARG A 254 10.69 -25.28 18.38
C ARG A 254 10.46 -26.39 19.40
N GLU A 255 9.94 -26.02 20.56
CA GLU A 255 9.57 -26.98 21.61
C GLU A 255 8.38 -27.85 21.17
N ILE A 256 7.39 -27.24 20.51
CA ILE A 256 6.22 -27.95 19.97
C ILE A 256 6.63 -28.93 18.86
N GLU A 257 7.52 -28.53 17.95
CA GLU A 257 8.05 -29.40 16.89
C GLU A 257 8.81 -30.59 17.49
N THR A 258 9.61 -30.34 18.53
CA THR A 258 10.32 -31.40 19.27
C THR A 258 9.33 -32.40 19.88
N LYS A 259 8.30 -31.91 20.59
CA LYS A 259 7.26 -32.76 21.18
C LYS A 259 6.45 -33.52 20.14
N ALA A 260 6.13 -32.89 19.02
CA ALA A 260 5.43 -33.53 17.92
C ALA A 260 6.26 -34.67 17.29
N ALA A 261 7.59 -34.50 17.19
CA ALA A 261 8.51 -35.54 16.73
C ALA A 261 8.62 -36.70 17.75
N GLU A 262 8.55 -36.41 19.05
CA GLU A 262 8.54 -37.41 20.13
C GLU A 262 7.23 -38.23 20.22
N GLY A 263 6.17 -37.84 19.52
CA GLY A 263 4.89 -38.59 19.54
C GLY A 263 3.69 -37.81 20.04
N ASP A 264 3.85 -36.56 20.50
CA ASP A 264 2.76 -35.82 21.15
C ASP A 264 1.68 -35.38 20.15
N ASP A 265 0.49 -35.97 20.28
CA ASP A 265 -0.62 -35.74 19.36
C ASP A 265 -1.20 -34.32 19.45
N ARG A 266 -1.15 -33.69 20.63
CA ARG A 266 -1.60 -32.30 20.80
C ARG A 266 -0.70 -31.31 20.07
N SER A 267 0.61 -31.51 20.11
CA SER A 267 1.61 -30.71 19.40
C SER A 267 1.50 -30.90 17.89
N ARG A 268 1.28 -32.14 17.42
CA ARG A 268 0.99 -32.41 16.00
C ARG A 268 -0.29 -31.71 15.54
N LEU A 269 -1.35 -31.76 16.34
CA LEU A 269 -2.60 -31.06 16.05
C LEU A 269 -2.38 -29.54 16.01
N ALA A 270 -1.62 -28.97 16.95
CA ALA A 270 -1.32 -27.55 16.98
C ALA A 270 -0.63 -27.07 15.70
N ILE A 271 0.39 -27.80 15.25
CA ILE A 271 1.09 -27.57 13.99
C ILE A 271 0.13 -27.69 12.79
N ALA A 272 -0.71 -28.73 12.75
CA ALA A 272 -1.65 -28.95 11.66
C ALA A 272 -2.69 -27.81 11.56
N VAL A 273 -3.23 -27.35 12.69
CA VAL A 273 -4.20 -26.24 12.72
C VAL A 273 -3.54 -24.92 12.31
N PHE A 274 -2.32 -24.65 12.79
CA PHE A 274 -1.55 -23.46 12.38
C PHE A 274 -1.32 -23.42 10.88
N THR A 275 -0.72 -24.48 10.32
CA THR A 275 -0.40 -24.58 8.89
C THR A 275 -1.65 -24.56 8.01
N HIS A 276 -2.74 -25.20 8.44
CA HIS A 276 -4.03 -25.13 7.77
C HIS A 276 -4.58 -23.70 7.70
N ARG A 277 -4.50 -22.94 8.80
CA ARG A 277 -4.99 -21.56 8.85
C ARG A 277 -4.19 -20.66 7.91
N VAL A 278 -2.86 -20.76 7.92
CA VAL A 278 -1.99 -20.01 6.99
C VAL A 278 -2.34 -20.33 5.54
N LYS A 279 -2.48 -21.62 5.20
CA LYS A 279 -2.84 -22.06 3.84
C LYS A 279 -4.19 -21.51 3.38
N LYS A 280 -5.19 -21.47 4.27
CA LYS A 280 -6.50 -20.89 3.99
C LYS A 280 -6.38 -19.40 3.62
N TYR A 281 -5.54 -18.64 4.32
CA TYR A 281 -5.29 -17.23 4.03
C TYR A 281 -4.58 -17.03 2.69
N ILE A 282 -3.60 -17.88 2.34
CA ILE A 282 -2.97 -17.84 1.01
C ILE A 282 -4.04 -18.00 -0.09
N GLY A 283 -4.90 -19.01 0.03
CA GLY A 283 -5.96 -19.25 -0.95
C GLY A 283 -6.97 -18.10 -1.03
N ALA A 284 -7.38 -17.57 0.12
CA ALA A 284 -8.31 -16.43 0.18
C ALA A 284 -7.72 -15.19 -0.50
N TYR A 285 -6.45 -14.85 -0.21
CA TYR A 285 -5.81 -13.66 -0.75
C TYR A 285 -5.45 -13.80 -2.22
N ALA A 286 -5.01 -14.98 -2.66
CA ALA A 286 -4.83 -15.22 -4.09
C ALA A 286 -6.16 -15.04 -4.86
N ALA A 287 -7.29 -15.46 -4.25
CA ALA A 287 -8.60 -15.30 -4.85
C ALA A 287 -9.07 -13.83 -4.89
N THR A 288 -8.86 -13.05 -3.81
CA THR A 288 -9.27 -11.64 -3.78
C THR A 288 -8.45 -10.76 -4.74
N MET A 289 -7.16 -11.04 -4.91
CA MET A 289 -6.29 -10.36 -5.87
C MET A 289 -6.47 -10.83 -7.32
N GLY A 290 -7.16 -11.96 -7.55
CA GLY A 290 -7.30 -12.58 -8.87
C GLY A 290 -5.99 -13.11 -9.45
N GLY A 291 -5.03 -13.50 -8.60
CA GLY A 291 -3.70 -13.97 -8.99
C GLY A 291 -2.67 -13.72 -7.89
N VAL A 292 -1.50 -14.35 -8.02
CA VAL A 292 -0.35 -14.15 -7.13
C VAL A 292 0.92 -14.43 -7.92
N ASP A 293 1.91 -13.56 -7.80
CA ASP A 293 3.22 -13.68 -8.45
C ASP A 293 4.24 -14.26 -7.47
N ALA A 294 4.14 -13.88 -6.19
CA ALA A 294 5.02 -14.40 -5.14
C ALA A 294 4.31 -14.61 -3.79
N ILE A 295 4.74 -15.64 -3.07
CA ILE A 295 4.45 -15.86 -1.65
C ILE A 295 5.75 -15.66 -0.88
N VAL A 296 5.76 -14.66 -0.01
CA VAL A 296 6.91 -14.29 0.80
C VAL A 296 6.67 -14.74 2.23
N ILE A 297 7.61 -15.50 2.79
CA ILE A 297 7.56 -16.00 4.16
C ILE A 297 8.65 -15.30 4.98
N THR A 298 8.27 -14.75 6.13
CA THR A 298 9.18 -14.00 7.01
C THR A 298 8.82 -14.21 8.48
N GLY A 299 9.56 -13.55 9.39
CA GLY A 299 9.36 -13.62 10.83
C GLY A 299 10.02 -14.88 11.44
N GLY A 300 10.09 -14.91 12.77
CA GLY A 300 10.89 -15.93 13.48
C GLY A 300 10.55 -17.38 13.13
N ILE A 301 9.28 -17.73 12.90
CA ILE A 301 8.88 -19.06 12.43
C ILE A 301 9.18 -19.21 10.93
N GLY A 302 8.80 -18.21 10.14
CA GLY A 302 8.90 -18.27 8.68
C GLY A 302 10.34 -18.36 8.17
N GLU A 303 11.26 -17.63 8.79
CA GLU A 303 12.67 -17.59 8.47
C GLU A 303 13.38 -18.90 8.86
N ASN A 304 13.02 -19.51 10.00
CA ASN A 304 13.83 -20.57 10.60
C ASN A 304 13.24 -21.99 10.50
N SER A 305 11.91 -22.17 10.39
CA SER A 305 11.30 -23.51 10.30
C SER A 305 11.05 -23.92 8.85
N ASN A 306 11.99 -24.68 8.29
CA ASN A 306 11.84 -25.31 6.97
C ASN A 306 10.62 -26.26 6.92
N THR A 307 10.32 -26.97 8.01
CA THR A 307 9.20 -27.90 8.07
C THR A 307 7.85 -27.16 8.04
N MET A 308 7.75 -25.98 8.66
CA MET A 308 6.54 -25.17 8.55
C MET A 308 6.34 -24.64 7.15
N ARG A 309 7.39 -24.08 6.54
CA ARG A 309 7.34 -23.62 5.15
C ARG A 309 6.86 -24.73 4.21
N GLN A 310 7.42 -25.93 4.37
CA GLN A 310 7.04 -27.11 3.61
C GLN A 310 5.55 -27.42 3.78
N ARG A 311 5.05 -27.55 5.02
CA ARG A 311 3.63 -27.86 5.31
C ARG A 311 2.67 -26.80 4.76
N ILE A 312 3.05 -25.53 4.85
CA ILE A 312 2.27 -24.39 4.35
C ILE A 312 2.19 -24.41 2.84
N LEU A 313 3.31 -24.65 2.14
CA LEU A 313 3.39 -24.55 0.68
C LEU A 313 3.00 -25.85 -0.05
N GLN A 314 2.96 -26.99 0.65
CA GLN A 314 2.51 -28.26 0.08
C GLN A 314 1.10 -28.17 -0.51
N ARG A 315 0.90 -28.79 -1.68
CA ARG A 315 -0.38 -28.85 -2.41
C ARG A 315 -0.90 -27.49 -2.91
N LEU A 316 -0.01 -26.51 -3.11
CA LEU A 316 -0.33 -25.24 -3.75
C LEU A 316 0.02 -25.23 -5.26
N ASP A 317 0.28 -26.41 -5.84
CA ASP A 317 0.60 -26.57 -7.27
C ASP A 317 -0.51 -26.04 -8.18
N PHE A 318 -1.77 -26.11 -7.73
CA PHE A 318 -2.92 -25.56 -8.46
C PHE A 318 -2.87 -24.03 -8.57
N LEU A 319 -2.25 -23.34 -7.59
CA LEU A 319 -1.93 -21.91 -7.69
C LEU A 319 -0.65 -21.67 -8.50
N GLY A 320 0.12 -22.71 -8.80
CA GLY A 320 1.37 -22.64 -9.54
C GLY A 320 2.63 -22.59 -8.67
N VAL A 321 2.52 -22.85 -7.37
CA VAL A 321 3.66 -22.95 -6.45
C VAL A 321 4.21 -24.37 -6.49
N GLN A 322 5.46 -24.54 -6.89
CA GLN A 322 6.19 -25.80 -6.82
C GLN A 322 7.42 -25.63 -5.93
N LEU A 323 7.35 -26.20 -4.72
CA LEU A 323 8.42 -26.11 -3.74
C LEU A 323 9.64 -26.93 -4.17
N ASP A 324 10.82 -26.36 -4.01
CA ASP A 324 12.09 -27.07 -4.10
C ASP A 324 12.51 -27.46 -2.67
N GLU A 325 12.45 -28.76 -2.37
CA GLU A 325 12.67 -29.28 -1.01
C GLU A 325 14.11 -29.05 -0.53
N ASP A 326 15.10 -29.18 -1.44
CA ASP A 326 16.51 -28.97 -1.11
C ASP A 326 16.76 -27.48 -0.84
N ARG A 327 16.28 -26.58 -1.72
CA ARG A 327 16.38 -25.12 -1.49
C ARG A 327 15.66 -24.70 -0.20
N ASN A 328 14.52 -25.30 0.12
CA ASN A 328 13.79 -25.00 1.35
C ASN A 328 14.53 -25.46 2.60
N GLN A 329 15.16 -26.63 2.54
CA GLN A 329 15.96 -27.18 3.64
C GLN A 329 17.24 -26.36 3.87
N ASP A 330 17.89 -25.95 2.79
CA ASP A 330 19.17 -25.23 2.79
C ASP A 330 19.00 -23.70 2.89
N ALA A 331 17.76 -23.20 2.93
CA ALA A 331 17.49 -21.77 3.03
C ALA A 331 18.10 -21.17 4.30
N ASP A 332 19.19 -20.44 4.13
CA ASP A 332 19.91 -19.73 5.18
C ASP A 332 19.88 -18.23 4.92
N LEU A 333 19.31 -17.49 5.86
CA LEU A 333 19.20 -16.03 5.78
C LEU A 333 20.31 -15.38 6.59
N SER A 334 21.12 -14.57 5.92
CA SER A 334 22.21 -13.83 6.53
C SER A 334 22.14 -12.34 6.21
N ILE A 335 23.02 -11.54 6.82
CA ILE A 335 23.14 -10.10 6.50
C ILE A 335 23.38 -9.88 5.00
N ASN A 336 24.13 -10.78 4.35
CA ASN A 336 24.47 -10.69 2.93
C ASN A 336 23.45 -11.37 2.01
N MET A 337 22.56 -12.21 2.57
CA MET A 337 21.54 -12.95 1.83
C MET A 337 20.20 -12.78 2.52
N LYS A 338 19.55 -11.65 2.24
CA LYS A 338 18.28 -11.23 2.86
C LYS A 338 17.06 -11.94 2.28
N THR A 339 17.18 -12.52 1.08
CA THR A 339 16.11 -13.20 0.36
C THR A 339 16.63 -14.49 -0.25
N VAL A 340 15.89 -15.58 -0.08
CA VAL A 340 16.17 -16.89 -0.69
C VAL A 340 14.91 -17.38 -1.41
N CYS A 341 15.06 -17.85 -2.65
CA CYS A 341 13.98 -18.53 -3.36
C CYS A 341 13.98 -20.02 -3.01
N ILE A 342 12.81 -20.53 -2.60
CA ILE A 342 12.60 -21.93 -2.21
C ILE A 342 11.62 -22.66 -3.14
N SER A 343 11.23 -22.03 -4.25
CA SER A 343 10.50 -22.69 -5.33
C SER A 343 11.44 -23.16 -6.44
N THR A 344 10.98 -24.14 -7.21
CA THR A 344 11.66 -24.61 -8.43
C THR A 344 11.60 -23.53 -9.52
N ASP A 345 12.50 -23.63 -10.50
CA ASP A 345 12.57 -22.69 -11.62
C ASP A 345 11.32 -22.77 -12.54
N ASN A 346 10.58 -23.89 -12.49
CA ASN A 346 9.33 -24.08 -13.23
C ASN A 346 8.08 -23.57 -12.46
N SER A 347 8.26 -23.08 -11.24
CA SER A 347 7.17 -22.54 -10.43
C SER A 347 6.64 -21.26 -11.07
N ARG A 348 5.33 -21.20 -11.34
CA ARG A 348 4.68 -19.98 -11.87
C ARG A 348 4.57 -18.89 -10.81
N VAL A 349 4.49 -19.29 -9.54
CA VAL A 349 4.45 -18.41 -8.37
C VAL A 349 5.72 -18.64 -7.58
N GLN A 350 6.50 -17.59 -7.32
CA GLN A 350 7.75 -17.72 -6.58
C GLN A 350 7.48 -17.82 -5.08
N ALA A 351 8.10 -18.79 -4.41
CA ALA A 351 8.09 -18.89 -2.95
C ALA A 351 9.42 -18.36 -2.42
N LEU A 352 9.37 -17.27 -1.65
CA LEU A 352 10.55 -16.57 -1.14
C LEU A 352 10.56 -16.61 0.38
N VAL A 353 11.74 -16.80 0.97
CA VAL A 353 11.98 -16.56 2.40
C VAL A 353 12.77 -15.27 2.50
N VAL A 354 12.26 -14.30 3.27
CA VAL A 354 12.86 -12.97 3.39
C VAL A 354 13.11 -12.69 4.87
N LYS A 355 14.32 -12.25 5.21
CA LYS A 355 14.64 -11.78 6.56
C LYS A 355 13.98 -10.42 6.80
N THR A 356 12.99 -10.33 7.70
CA THR A 356 12.40 -9.01 8.00
C THR A 356 13.38 -8.14 8.78
N ASN A 357 13.35 -6.83 8.52
CA ASN A 357 14.12 -5.84 9.28
C ASN A 357 13.25 -4.60 9.52
N GLU A 358 12.38 -4.68 10.52
CA GLU A 358 11.46 -3.59 10.87
C GLU A 358 12.24 -2.35 11.34
N GLU A 359 13.34 -2.56 12.08
CA GLU A 359 14.19 -1.49 12.57
C GLU A 359 14.83 -0.69 11.42
N LEU A 360 15.40 -1.36 10.41
CA LEU A 360 15.93 -0.67 9.23
C LEU A 360 14.85 0.12 8.49
N MET A 361 13.64 -0.44 8.36
CA MET A 361 12.53 0.24 7.70
C MET A 361 12.10 1.51 8.47
N ILE A 362 12.05 1.44 9.81
CA ILE A 362 11.78 2.60 10.66
C ILE A 362 12.90 3.63 10.52
N ALA A 363 14.16 3.20 10.49
CA ALA A 363 15.30 4.07 10.34
C ALA A 363 15.28 4.81 8.99
N GLN A 364 15.00 4.11 7.90
CA GLN A 364 14.86 4.67 6.56
C GLN A 364 13.71 5.69 6.49
N LYS A 365 12.53 5.37 7.04
CA LYS A 365 11.40 6.32 7.12
C LYS A 365 11.74 7.55 7.96
N THR A 366 12.46 7.38 9.06
CA THR A 366 12.88 8.47 9.94
C THR A 366 13.86 9.40 9.24
N ALA A 367 14.93 8.85 8.64
CA ALA A 367 15.93 9.61 7.91
C ALA A 367 15.29 10.41 6.77
N PHE A 368 14.42 9.75 6.00
CA PHE A 368 13.63 10.38 4.95
C PHE A 368 12.88 11.61 5.48
N LEU A 369 12.07 11.45 6.52
CA LEU A 369 11.27 12.56 7.04
C LEU A 369 12.13 13.73 7.54
N VAL A 370 13.24 13.43 8.22
CA VAL A 370 14.16 14.43 8.78
C VAL A 370 14.91 15.19 7.70
N GLU A 371 15.34 14.52 6.63
CA GLU A 371 15.95 15.17 5.47
C GLU A 371 14.95 16.11 4.79
N GLN A 372 13.69 15.69 4.68
CA GLN A 372 12.61 16.51 4.13
C GLN A 372 12.34 17.78 4.96
N SER A 373 12.33 17.66 6.29
CA SER A 373 12.19 18.79 7.22
C SER A 373 13.41 19.73 7.16
N SER A 374 14.61 19.19 6.89
CA SER A 374 15.87 19.96 6.80
C SER A 374 15.98 20.80 5.51
N VAL A 375 15.37 20.33 4.41
CA VAL A 375 15.27 21.08 3.14
C VAL A 375 14.25 22.24 3.26
N LYS A 376 13.33 22.20 4.23
CA LYS A 376 12.33 23.27 4.49
C LYS A 376 12.88 24.41 5.35
N LYS A 377 13.79 25.22 4.79
CA LYS A 377 14.11 26.59 5.26
C LYS A 377 14.07 27.66 4.16
N ALA A 378 13.30 27.41 3.10
CA ALA A 378 12.78 28.45 2.22
C ALA A 378 11.27 28.63 2.50
N PRO A 379 10.72 29.86 2.45
CA PRO A 379 9.34 30.11 2.82
C PRO A 379 8.40 29.25 1.98
N ALA A 380 7.52 28.50 2.65
CA ALA A 380 6.52 27.64 2.02
C ALA A 380 5.56 28.48 1.18
N ILE A 381 5.84 28.55 -0.13
CA ILE A 381 4.85 28.91 -1.14
C ILE A 381 4.19 27.59 -1.55
N SER A 382 2.88 27.47 -1.28
CA SER A 382 2.01 26.33 -1.62
C SER A 382 2.36 25.67 -2.96
N LEU A 383 3.02 24.51 -2.92
CA LEU A 383 3.33 23.64 -4.07
C LEU A 383 2.25 22.56 -4.28
N ASN A 384 1.06 22.70 -3.70
CA ASN A 384 0.10 21.59 -3.56
C ASN A 384 -1.23 21.78 -4.34
N ASN A 385 -1.26 22.60 -5.39
CA ASN A 385 -2.53 22.88 -6.09
C ASN A 385 -2.39 22.74 -7.61
N ILE A 386 -2.55 21.50 -8.08
CA ILE A 386 -2.73 21.13 -9.48
C ILE A 386 -4.24 20.96 -9.71
N PRO A 387 -4.89 21.86 -10.47
CA PRO A 387 -6.31 21.74 -10.77
C PRO A 387 -6.65 20.44 -11.51
N ILE A 388 -7.79 19.82 -11.21
CA ILE A 388 -8.24 18.58 -11.86
C ILE A 388 -9.36 18.86 -12.85
N ALA A 389 -9.15 18.46 -14.09
CA ALA A 389 -10.15 18.46 -15.15
C ALA A 389 -10.66 17.04 -15.44
N ILE A 390 -11.97 16.87 -15.25
CA ILE A 390 -12.68 15.64 -15.61
C ILE A 390 -13.03 15.70 -17.09
N SER A 391 -12.37 14.85 -17.87
CA SER A 391 -12.52 14.76 -19.31
C SER A 391 -13.66 13.81 -19.64
N ALA A 392 -14.77 14.38 -20.12
CA ALA A 392 -15.87 13.59 -20.66
C ALA A 392 -15.49 12.99 -22.03
N ARG A 393 -16.24 11.97 -22.46
CA ARG A 393 -16.12 11.38 -23.80
C ARG A 393 -16.17 12.44 -24.88
N HIS A 394 -15.21 12.42 -25.79
CA HIS A 394 -15.08 13.42 -26.85
C HIS A 394 -14.26 12.87 -28.01
N LEU A 395 -14.16 13.65 -29.08
CA LEU A 395 -13.38 13.28 -30.25
C LEU A 395 -12.61 14.47 -30.82
N HIS A 396 -11.50 14.14 -31.49
CA HIS A 396 -10.71 15.03 -32.33
C HIS A 396 -10.69 14.43 -33.73
N LEU A 397 -10.94 15.25 -34.75
CA LEU A 397 -11.07 14.78 -36.13
C LEU A 397 -10.02 15.41 -37.04
N THR A 398 -9.71 14.72 -38.14
CA THR A 398 -9.07 15.31 -39.31
C THR A 398 -10.06 16.13 -40.12
N MET A 399 -9.55 17.02 -40.98
CA MET A 399 -10.40 17.77 -41.92
C MET A 399 -11.19 16.84 -42.83
N GLU A 400 -10.55 15.79 -43.37
CA GLU A 400 -11.20 14.80 -44.24
C GLU A 400 -12.39 14.13 -43.55
N THR A 401 -12.18 13.57 -42.36
CA THR A 401 -13.25 12.90 -41.60
C THR A 401 -14.32 13.88 -41.12
N PHE A 402 -13.94 15.11 -40.76
CA PHE A 402 -14.91 16.15 -40.45
C PHE A 402 -15.83 16.46 -41.65
N SER A 403 -15.24 16.63 -42.85
CA SER A 403 -15.99 16.88 -44.08
C SER A 403 -16.91 15.71 -44.47
N GLU A 404 -16.52 14.46 -44.20
CA GLU A 404 -17.38 13.30 -44.42
C GLU A 404 -18.57 13.24 -43.45
N LEU A 405 -18.37 13.63 -42.19
CA LEU A 405 -19.40 13.56 -41.15
C LEU A 405 -20.36 14.75 -41.16
N PHE A 406 -19.87 15.93 -41.55
CA PHE A 406 -20.63 17.20 -41.47
C PHE A 406 -20.82 17.89 -42.83
N GLY A 407 -20.05 17.55 -43.86
CA GLY A 407 -20.12 18.12 -45.21
C GLY A 407 -18.88 18.92 -45.60
N PRO A 408 -18.54 19.02 -46.91
CA PRO A 408 -17.26 19.51 -47.41
C PRO A 408 -17.02 21.04 -47.25
N ASN A 409 -18.06 21.82 -46.94
CA ASN A 409 -17.99 23.28 -46.82
C ASN A 409 -18.39 23.78 -45.42
N ILE A 410 -18.34 22.90 -44.42
CA ILE A 410 -18.58 23.28 -43.03
C ILE A 410 -17.23 23.39 -42.33
N GLU A 411 -17.09 24.39 -41.47
CA GLU A 411 -15.97 24.50 -40.54
C GLU A 411 -16.46 24.17 -39.11
N PRO A 412 -15.58 23.63 -38.24
CA PRO A 412 -15.91 23.43 -36.84
C PRO A 412 -16.37 24.75 -36.19
N THR A 413 -17.57 24.74 -35.63
CA THR A 413 -18.18 25.94 -35.04
C THR A 413 -17.81 26.00 -33.57
N HIS A 414 -17.12 27.07 -33.16
CA HIS A 414 -16.77 27.28 -31.76
C HIS A 414 -18.02 27.39 -30.89
N LEU A 415 -18.05 26.67 -29.77
CA LEU A 415 -19.10 26.72 -28.77
C LEU A 415 -18.61 27.33 -27.46
N ALA A 416 -17.45 26.86 -26.96
CA ALA A 416 -16.87 27.33 -25.71
C ALA A 416 -15.37 27.01 -25.66
N ASP A 417 -14.59 27.88 -25.04
CA ASP A 417 -13.17 27.62 -24.78
C ASP A 417 -12.99 26.50 -23.74
N LEU A 418 -11.92 25.72 -23.91
CA LEU A 418 -11.49 24.76 -22.91
C LEU A 418 -10.40 25.38 -22.03
N SER A 419 -10.10 24.71 -20.91
CA SER A 419 -9.07 25.11 -19.95
C SER A 419 -7.68 25.24 -20.59
N GLN A 420 -7.36 24.34 -21.52
CA GLN A 420 -6.10 24.33 -22.25
C GLN A 420 -6.10 25.40 -23.35
N PRO A 421 -5.10 26.31 -23.39
CA PRO A 421 -5.04 27.40 -24.35
C PRO A 421 -5.17 26.96 -25.81
N GLY A 422 -6.06 27.63 -26.55
CA GLY A 422 -6.28 27.39 -27.97
C GLY A 422 -7.10 26.13 -28.30
N GLN A 423 -7.56 25.37 -27.30
CA GLN A 423 -8.52 24.27 -27.49
C GLN A 423 -9.95 24.77 -27.20
N PHE A 424 -10.94 24.26 -27.94
CA PHE A 424 -12.34 24.66 -27.78
C PHE A 424 -13.29 23.49 -28.04
N ALA A 425 -14.46 23.50 -27.39
CA ALA A 425 -15.55 22.62 -27.73
C ALA A 425 -16.29 23.16 -28.97
N CYS A 426 -16.73 22.27 -29.84
CA CYS A 426 -17.48 22.63 -31.04
C CYS A 426 -19.00 22.40 -30.86
N GLU A 427 -19.84 23.09 -31.63
CA GLU A 427 -21.28 22.81 -31.65
C GLU A 427 -21.57 21.40 -32.17
N GLN A 428 -20.71 20.91 -33.07
CA GLN A 428 -20.80 19.61 -33.71
C GLN A 428 -20.71 18.45 -32.70
N LYS A 429 -21.57 17.46 -32.94
CA LYS A 429 -21.62 16.20 -32.21
C LYS A 429 -21.79 15.04 -33.18
N VAL A 430 -21.35 13.86 -32.77
CA VAL A 430 -21.48 12.61 -33.50
C VAL A 430 -22.06 11.52 -32.60
N ASN A 431 -22.47 10.42 -33.21
CA ASN A 431 -22.83 9.21 -32.49
C ASN A 431 -21.72 8.16 -32.69
N LEU A 432 -21.33 7.49 -31.61
CA LEU A 432 -20.40 6.35 -31.65
C LEU A 432 -21.20 5.06 -31.71
N ILE A 433 -20.90 4.19 -32.66
CA ILE A 433 -21.61 2.93 -32.89
C ILE A 433 -20.62 1.78 -32.70
N GLY A 434 -20.81 1.02 -31.63
CA GLY A 434 -20.06 -0.19 -31.33
C GLY A 434 -20.85 -1.46 -31.66
N PRO A 435 -20.23 -2.64 -31.57
CA PRO A 435 -20.88 -3.93 -31.86
C PRO A 435 -22.10 -4.24 -30.99
N ARG A 436 -22.12 -3.73 -29.77
CA ARG A 436 -23.17 -4.03 -28.78
C ARG A 436 -24.21 -2.93 -28.67
N ASN A 437 -23.79 -1.67 -28.70
CA ASN A 437 -24.67 -0.52 -28.51
C ASN A 437 -24.07 0.75 -29.15
N ARG A 438 -24.76 1.88 -28.99
CA ARG A 438 -24.33 3.21 -29.45
C ARG A 438 -24.32 4.23 -28.32
N ILE A 439 -23.52 5.28 -28.48
CA ILE A 439 -23.48 6.47 -27.62
C ILE A 439 -23.77 7.69 -28.49
N ASP A 440 -24.82 8.42 -28.18
CA ASP A 440 -25.23 9.58 -28.96
C ASP A 440 -24.63 10.90 -28.44
N GLY A 441 -24.42 11.84 -29.35
CA GLY A 441 -24.11 13.22 -29.01
C GLY A 441 -22.71 13.47 -28.43
N VAL A 442 -21.72 12.67 -28.83
CA VAL A 442 -20.31 12.83 -28.43
C VAL A 442 -19.72 14.08 -29.09
N ARG A 443 -19.06 14.91 -28.28
CA ARG A 443 -18.67 16.29 -28.62
C ARG A 443 -17.34 16.34 -29.38
N LEU A 444 -17.31 17.05 -30.50
CA LEU A 444 -16.06 17.38 -31.19
C LEU A 444 -15.30 18.47 -30.43
N LEU A 445 -13.99 18.29 -30.28
CA LEU A 445 -13.07 19.32 -29.79
C LEU A 445 -12.21 19.84 -30.95
N GLY A 446 -12.03 21.15 -30.98
CA GLY A 446 -11.16 21.87 -31.90
C GLY A 446 -9.86 22.34 -31.23
N PRO A 447 -8.85 22.69 -32.04
CA PRO A 447 -8.83 22.65 -33.50
C PRO A 447 -8.75 21.21 -34.05
N LEU A 448 -9.12 21.04 -35.32
CA LEU A 448 -8.95 19.76 -36.01
C LEU A 448 -7.49 19.30 -35.96
N ARG A 449 -7.28 17.99 -35.85
CA ARG A 449 -5.96 17.37 -35.67
C ARG A 449 -5.53 16.65 -36.94
N SER A 450 -4.26 16.24 -36.97
CA SER A 450 -3.71 15.40 -38.05
C SER A 450 -4.15 13.93 -37.98
N LYS A 451 -4.81 13.52 -36.88
CA LYS A 451 -5.30 12.16 -36.66
C LYS A 451 -6.68 12.18 -36.03
N ASN A 452 -7.50 11.21 -36.39
CA ASN A 452 -8.76 10.95 -35.72
C ASN A 452 -8.51 10.27 -34.38
N GLN A 453 -9.17 10.73 -33.34
CA GLN A 453 -9.08 10.19 -32.00
C GLN A 453 -10.42 10.31 -31.30
N VAL A 454 -10.85 9.23 -30.65
CA VAL A 454 -12.05 9.19 -29.83
C VAL A 454 -11.61 8.73 -28.44
N GLU A 455 -11.89 9.55 -27.44
CA GLU A 455 -11.61 9.25 -26.04
C GLU A 455 -12.92 8.87 -25.35
N ILE A 456 -12.95 7.68 -24.74
CA ILE A 456 -14.07 7.14 -23.97
C ILE A 456 -13.59 6.66 -22.61
N SER A 457 -14.52 6.38 -21.68
CA SER A 457 -14.17 5.71 -20.42
C SER A 457 -14.33 4.19 -20.53
N ARG A 458 -13.84 3.45 -19.53
CA ARG A 458 -13.95 1.99 -19.49
C ARG A 458 -15.41 1.52 -19.40
N THR A 459 -16.28 2.29 -18.75
CA THR A 459 -17.73 2.05 -18.73
C THR A 459 -18.33 2.14 -20.13
N ASP A 460 -17.85 3.07 -20.96
CA ASP A 460 -18.31 3.24 -22.33
C ASP A 460 -17.86 2.09 -23.25
N GLU A 461 -16.68 1.51 -23.02
CA GLU A 461 -16.22 0.31 -23.72
C GLU A 461 -17.20 -0.86 -23.54
N PHE A 462 -17.59 -1.14 -22.29
CA PHE A 462 -18.54 -2.20 -21.98
C PHE A 462 -19.91 -1.96 -22.61
N LEU A 463 -20.34 -0.70 -22.68
CA LEU A 463 -21.59 -0.29 -23.31
C LEU A 463 -21.53 -0.52 -24.83
N LEU A 464 -20.49 -0.01 -25.49
CA LEU A 464 -20.29 -0.12 -26.93
C LEU A 464 -19.95 -1.55 -27.37
N GLY A 465 -19.39 -2.38 -26.49
CA GLY A 465 -18.91 -3.73 -26.81
C GLY A 465 -17.59 -3.71 -27.58
N VAL A 466 -16.67 -2.82 -27.18
CA VAL A 466 -15.34 -2.63 -27.76
C VAL A 466 -14.28 -2.76 -26.68
N ASP A 467 -13.05 -3.09 -27.06
CA ASP A 467 -11.91 -3.20 -26.14
C ASP A 467 -10.89 -2.11 -26.49
N ALA A 468 -11.07 -0.91 -25.93
CA ALA A 468 -10.22 0.23 -26.24
C ALA A 468 -8.98 0.23 -25.33
N PRO A 469 -7.75 0.34 -25.87
CA PRO A 469 -6.58 0.36 -25.02
C PRO A 469 -6.44 1.70 -24.29
N VAL A 470 -5.87 1.67 -23.09
CA VAL A 470 -5.39 2.88 -22.41
C VAL A 470 -4.17 3.42 -23.16
N ARG A 471 -4.22 4.68 -23.60
CA ARG A 471 -3.16 5.32 -24.42
C ARG A 471 -2.98 6.79 -24.04
N ASP A 472 -1.77 7.30 -24.27
CA ASP A 472 -1.51 8.75 -24.23
C ASP A 472 -2.32 9.45 -25.34
N SER A 473 -2.94 10.57 -25.01
CA SER A 473 -3.68 11.37 -26.01
C SER A 473 -2.74 11.79 -27.16
N GLY A 474 -3.08 11.37 -28.38
CA GLY A 474 -2.30 11.50 -29.62
C GLY A 474 -1.70 10.18 -30.14
N GLN A 475 -1.65 9.12 -29.31
CA GLN A 475 -1.11 7.80 -29.66
C GLN A 475 -2.21 6.82 -30.08
N VAL A 476 -2.74 7.02 -31.29
CA VAL A 476 -3.89 6.25 -31.82
C VAL A 476 -3.52 4.98 -32.59
N LYS A 477 -2.24 4.69 -32.82
CA LYS A 477 -1.83 3.54 -33.63
C LYS A 477 -2.19 2.23 -32.93
N ALA A 478 -2.76 1.28 -33.67
CA ALA A 478 -3.21 -0.02 -33.15
C ALA A 478 -4.15 0.14 -31.93
N SER A 479 -4.99 1.17 -31.98
CA SER A 479 -6.10 1.35 -31.04
C SER A 479 -7.39 0.74 -31.62
N ALA A 480 -8.45 0.71 -30.82
CA ALA A 480 -9.67 0.00 -31.20
C ALA A 480 -10.36 0.67 -32.39
N PRO A 481 -11.03 -0.14 -33.25
CA PRO A 481 -11.89 0.39 -34.30
C PRO A 481 -13.21 0.91 -33.72
N ILE A 482 -13.81 1.89 -34.41
CA ILE A 482 -15.15 2.40 -34.05
C ILE A 482 -15.83 2.99 -35.29
N THR A 483 -17.16 2.90 -35.33
CA THR A 483 -17.96 3.59 -36.35
C THR A 483 -18.50 4.90 -35.77
N ILE A 484 -18.35 5.98 -36.53
CA ILE A 484 -18.79 7.33 -36.16
C ILE A 484 -19.87 7.77 -37.16
N GLU A 485 -21.02 8.19 -36.64
CA GLU A 485 -22.15 8.70 -37.43
C GLU A 485 -22.34 10.19 -37.16
N GLY A 486 -22.27 10.99 -38.23
CA GLY A 486 -22.59 12.41 -38.24
C GLY A 486 -23.86 12.68 -39.05
N PRO A 487 -24.34 13.94 -39.08
CA PRO A 487 -25.56 14.29 -39.81
C PRO A 487 -25.45 14.13 -41.33
N PHE A 488 -24.24 14.19 -41.90
CA PHE A 488 -24.01 14.09 -43.35
C PHE A 488 -23.61 12.68 -43.80
N GLY A 489 -22.99 11.89 -42.91
CA GLY A 489 -22.43 10.60 -43.28
C GLY A 489 -21.96 9.76 -42.10
N THR A 490 -21.46 8.57 -42.40
CA THR A 490 -20.91 7.62 -41.43
C THR A 490 -19.52 7.20 -41.85
N VAL A 491 -18.58 7.21 -40.91
CA VAL A 491 -17.17 6.87 -41.13
C VAL A 491 -16.77 5.72 -40.20
N HIS A 492 -16.14 4.69 -40.76
CA HIS A 492 -15.58 3.60 -39.96
C HIS A 492 -14.07 3.83 -39.75
N LEU A 493 -13.69 4.09 -38.51
CA LEU A 493 -12.29 4.19 -38.12
C LEU A 493 -11.74 2.80 -37.81
N LYS A 494 -10.67 2.41 -38.52
CA LYS A 494 -9.93 1.16 -38.23
C LYS A 494 -9.10 1.25 -36.95
N GLU A 495 -8.70 2.46 -36.58
CA GLU A 495 -8.01 2.81 -35.34
C GLU A 495 -8.39 4.25 -34.97
N GLY A 496 -8.33 4.61 -33.70
CA GLY A 496 -8.66 5.94 -33.19
C GLY A 496 -9.32 5.93 -31.82
N LEU A 497 -9.92 4.81 -31.39
CA LEU A 497 -10.65 4.71 -30.13
C LEU A 497 -9.74 4.27 -28.98
N ILE A 498 -9.64 5.10 -27.94
CA ILE A 498 -8.79 4.88 -26.76
C ILE A 498 -9.52 5.23 -25.45
N CYS A 499 -9.06 4.63 -24.35
CA CYS A 499 -9.16 5.26 -23.03
C CYS A 499 -7.96 6.18 -22.83
N ALA A 500 -8.18 7.44 -22.49
CA ALA A 500 -7.08 8.37 -22.28
C ALA A 500 -6.35 8.05 -20.98
N ARG A 501 -5.03 7.88 -21.04
CA ARG A 501 -4.20 7.78 -19.84
C ARG A 501 -4.24 9.10 -19.07
N ARG A 502 -4.48 9.04 -17.76
CA ARG A 502 -4.38 10.21 -16.87
C ARG A 502 -3.02 10.90 -17.00
N HIS A 503 -3.03 12.24 -17.02
CA HIS A 503 -1.82 13.02 -17.25
C HIS A 503 -1.94 14.44 -16.71
N ILE A 504 -0.80 15.11 -16.54
CA ILE A 504 -0.72 16.53 -16.15
C ILE A 504 -0.14 17.32 -17.31
N HIS A 505 -0.84 18.37 -17.71
CA HIS A 505 -0.30 19.41 -18.57
C HIS A 505 0.47 20.43 -17.72
N MET A 506 1.70 20.76 -18.11
CA MET A 506 2.55 21.73 -17.43
C MET A 506 3.20 22.70 -18.42
N HIS A 507 3.24 23.98 -18.09
CA HIS A 507 4.20 24.90 -18.71
C HIS A 507 5.63 24.53 -18.24
N PRO A 508 6.71 24.80 -19.00
CA PRO A 508 8.08 24.59 -18.53
C PRO A 508 8.37 25.20 -17.15
N ASP A 509 7.84 26.39 -16.87
CA ASP A 509 7.99 27.04 -15.55
C ASP A 509 7.28 26.25 -14.43
N ASP A 510 6.14 25.63 -14.72
CA ASP A 510 5.47 24.74 -13.77
C ASP A 510 6.31 23.48 -13.56
N ALA A 511 6.80 22.86 -14.62
CA ALA A 511 7.61 21.65 -14.54
C ALA A 511 8.89 21.88 -13.71
N GLU A 512 9.57 23.01 -13.92
CA GLU A 512 10.70 23.43 -13.09
C GLU A 512 10.28 23.65 -11.63
N ARG A 513 9.17 24.35 -11.40
CA ARG A 513 8.62 24.61 -10.05
C ARG A 513 8.26 23.33 -9.29
N PHE A 514 7.70 22.34 -9.97
CA PHE A 514 7.33 21.04 -9.40
C PHE A 514 8.49 20.03 -9.40
N GLY A 515 9.61 20.38 -10.04
CA GLY A 515 10.81 19.55 -10.18
C GLY A 515 10.61 18.30 -11.04
N VAL A 516 9.76 18.37 -12.06
CA VAL A 516 9.49 17.25 -12.98
C VAL A 516 9.89 17.62 -14.39
N THR A 517 10.07 16.61 -15.23
CA THR A 517 10.42 16.74 -16.64
C THR A 517 9.37 16.09 -17.53
N ASN A 518 9.37 16.45 -18.81
CA ASN A 518 8.44 15.87 -19.77
C ASN A 518 8.60 14.35 -19.83
N ARG A 519 7.47 13.63 -19.73
CA ARG A 519 7.33 12.17 -19.68
C ARG A 519 7.73 11.50 -18.36
N ASP A 520 7.97 12.26 -17.30
CA ASP A 520 7.99 11.67 -15.97
C ASP A 520 6.59 11.14 -15.65
N GLU A 521 6.48 9.99 -15.00
CA GLU A 521 5.21 9.50 -14.46
C GLU A 521 5.20 9.77 -12.97
N VAL A 522 4.16 10.43 -12.45
CA VAL A 522 4.15 10.92 -11.08
C VAL A 522 2.95 10.44 -10.28
N GLU A 523 3.08 10.54 -8.97
CA GLU A 523 1.98 10.35 -8.04
C GLU A 523 1.35 11.70 -7.68
N VAL A 524 0.02 11.76 -7.68
CA VAL A 524 -0.76 12.96 -7.31
C VAL A 524 -1.69 12.62 -6.15
N ALA A 525 -1.42 13.17 -4.97
CA ALA A 525 -2.27 13.06 -3.81
C ALA A 525 -3.43 14.07 -3.88
N ILE A 526 -4.64 13.59 -3.63
CA ILE A 526 -5.80 14.41 -3.31
C ILE A 526 -5.99 14.33 -1.80
N SER A 527 -5.90 15.47 -1.12
CA SER A 527 -6.00 15.55 0.34
C SER A 527 -6.99 16.61 0.76
N GLY A 528 -7.77 16.33 1.80
CA GLY A 528 -8.74 17.28 2.37
C GLY A 528 -10.14 17.24 1.75
N GLY A 529 -10.42 16.23 0.91
CA GLY A 529 -11.75 15.92 0.39
C GLY A 529 -12.50 14.88 1.25
N PRO A 530 -13.67 14.36 0.80
CA PRO A 530 -14.39 13.29 1.49
C PRO A 530 -13.60 11.96 1.55
N ARG A 531 -12.59 11.81 0.68
CA ARG A 531 -11.67 10.68 0.65
C ARG A 531 -10.28 11.15 0.22
N ASP A 532 -9.28 10.90 1.05
CA ASP A 532 -7.88 11.05 0.63
C ASP A 532 -7.49 9.88 -0.27
N LEU A 533 -6.83 10.16 -1.39
CA LEU A 533 -6.37 9.16 -2.35
C LEU A 533 -5.13 9.65 -3.10
N ILE A 534 -4.38 8.72 -3.68
CA ILE A 534 -3.23 9.02 -4.53
C ILE A 534 -3.51 8.43 -5.91
N PHE A 535 -3.48 9.26 -6.94
CA PHE A 535 -3.40 8.81 -8.32
C PHE A 535 -1.96 8.45 -8.64
N CYS A 536 -1.68 7.18 -8.85
CA CYS A 536 -0.40 6.70 -9.35
C CYS A 536 -0.35 6.79 -10.89
N ASP A 537 0.86 6.68 -11.44
CA ASP A 537 1.17 6.56 -12.88
C ASP A 537 0.66 7.71 -13.75
N VAL A 538 0.68 8.93 -13.20
CA VAL A 538 0.19 10.14 -13.88
C VAL A 538 1.28 10.71 -14.78
N LEU A 539 1.10 10.64 -16.10
CA LEU A 539 2.10 11.12 -17.04
C LEU A 539 2.23 12.65 -17.04
N VAL A 540 3.44 13.19 -16.89
CA VAL A 540 3.74 14.61 -17.02
C VAL A 540 3.99 14.96 -18.48
N ARG A 541 3.29 15.98 -18.99
CA ARG A 541 3.45 16.51 -20.35
C ARG A 541 3.79 17.99 -20.27
N VAL A 542 4.97 18.35 -20.76
CA VAL A 542 5.48 19.73 -20.70
C VAL A 542 5.46 20.38 -22.08
N SER A 543 4.84 21.55 -22.19
CA SER A 543 4.81 22.38 -23.41
C SER A 543 4.55 23.84 -23.06
N HIS A 544 5.12 24.78 -23.81
CA HIS A 544 4.86 26.21 -23.65
C HIS A 544 3.39 26.60 -23.90
N GLY A 545 2.62 25.74 -24.58
CA GLY A 545 1.19 25.94 -24.82
C GLY A 545 0.27 25.36 -23.74
N TYR A 546 0.82 24.74 -22.69
CA TYR A 546 0.03 24.08 -21.66
C TYR A 546 -0.24 25.00 -20.47
N LYS A 547 -1.42 24.84 -19.90
CA LYS A 547 -1.80 25.38 -18.60
C LYS A 547 -1.82 24.26 -17.58
N LEU A 548 -1.30 24.51 -16.38
CA LEU A 548 -1.26 23.54 -15.28
C LEU A 548 -2.63 22.93 -15.00
N GLU A 549 -2.80 21.65 -15.32
CA GLU A 549 -4.06 20.92 -15.10
C GLU A 549 -3.83 19.40 -15.22
N MET A 550 -4.38 18.64 -14.30
CA MET A 550 -4.43 17.18 -14.35
C MET A 550 -5.72 16.73 -15.04
N HIS A 551 -5.61 15.87 -16.04
CA HIS A 551 -6.73 15.30 -16.76
C HIS A 551 -6.96 13.85 -16.32
N ILE A 552 -8.20 13.56 -15.90
CA ILE A 552 -8.70 12.21 -15.58
C ILE A 552 -10.01 11.96 -16.34
N ASP A 553 -10.38 10.70 -16.53
CA ASP A 553 -11.66 10.35 -17.13
C ASP A 553 -12.82 10.37 -16.11
N THR A 554 -14.04 10.14 -16.60
CA THR A 554 -15.25 10.15 -15.76
C THR A 554 -15.33 8.98 -14.77
N ASP A 555 -14.78 7.81 -15.12
CA ASP A 555 -14.81 6.63 -14.26
C ASP A 555 -13.81 6.82 -13.10
N GLU A 556 -12.63 7.35 -13.40
CA GLU A 556 -11.62 7.74 -12.41
C GLU A 556 -12.17 8.79 -11.45
N ALA A 557 -12.80 9.84 -11.97
CA ALA A 557 -13.41 10.88 -11.14
C ALA A 557 -14.54 10.34 -10.25
N ASN A 558 -15.42 9.50 -10.80
CA ASN A 558 -16.50 8.88 -10.03
C ASN A 558 -15.97 7.92 -8.95
N ALA A 559 -14.95 7.12 -9.26
CA ALA A 559 -14.32 6.20 -8.31
C ALA A 559 -13.58 6.94 -7.18
N ALA A 560 -13.08 8.14 -7.49
CA ALA A 560 -12.40 9.04 -6.58
C ALA A 560 -13.33 10.02 -5.85
N GLU A 561 -14.63 10.06 -6.21
CA GLU A 561 -15.62 11.03 -5.71
C GLU A 561 -15.20 12.51 -5.94
N LEU A 562 -14.57 12.79 -7.08
CA LEU A 562 -14.06 14.12 -7.43
C LEU A 562 -15.02 14.94 -8.29
N SER A 563 -14.88 16.25 -8.14
CA SER A 563 -15.58 17.31 -8.86
C SER A 563 -14.59 18.20 -9.62
N LYS A 564 -15.10 19.04 -10.53
CA LYS A 564 -14.28 19.93 -11.38
C LYS A 564 -13.59 21.07 -10.64
N ILE A 565 -13.82 21.21 -9.33
CA ILE A 565 -13.17 22.25 -8.50
C ILE A 565 -12.05 21.68 -7.62
N ASP A 566 -11.84 20.36 -7.67
CA ASP A 566 -10.85 19.71 -6.84
C ASP A 566 -9.44 19.85 -7.42
N SER A 567 -8.45 19.70 -6.54
CA SER A 567 -7.04 19.85 -6.86
C SER A 567 -6.19 18.79 -6.16
N GLY A 568 -5.07 18.43 -6.77
CA GLY A 568 -4.08 17.51 -6.19
C GLY A 568 -2.72 18.15 -5.98
N GLY A 569 -1.87 17.50 -5.19
CA GLY A 569 -0.45 17.83 -5.04
C GLY A 569 0.43 16.66 -5.45
N LEU A 570 1.60 16.93 -6.05
CA LEU A 570 2.55 15.85 -6.33
C LEU A 570 3.03 15.22 -5.02
N VAL A 571 3.17 13.90 -5.01
CA VAL A 571 3.82 13.15 -3.94
C VAL A 571 5.32 13.12 -4.21
N TYR A 572 6.16 13.31 -3.20
CA TYR A 572 7.62 13.32 -3.31
C TYR A 572 8.21 12.21 -2.42
N THR A 573 8.68 11.09 -3.00
CA THR A 573 9.18 9.90 -2.25
C THR A 573 10.70 9.72 -2.27
N HIS A 574 11.49 10.61 -2.89
CA HIS A 574 12.96 10.52 -2.92
C HIS A 574 13.64 11.89 -2.64
N ILE A 575 14.51 11.97 -1.62
CA ILE A 575 15.02 13.24 -1.07
C ILE A 575 16.52 13.39 -1.33
N SER A 576 16.85 13.85 -2.53
CA SER A 576 18.08 14.63 -2.73
C SER A 576 17.92 15.67 -3.83
N ASP A 577 16.93 15.49 -4.70
CA ASP A 577 16.51 16.48 -5.68
C ASP A 577 15.07 16.88 -5.37
N THR A 578 14.67 18.10 -5.72
CA THR A 578 13.30 18.63 -5.64
C THR A 578 12.31 17.91 -6.57
N LYS A 579 12.52 16.62 -6.87
CA LYS A 579 11.81 15.86 -7.89
C LYS A 579 10.64 15.10 -7.29
N ALA A 580 9.48 15.20 -7.93
CA ALA A 580 8.32 14.39 -7.59
C ALA A 580 8.65 12.90 -7.65
N THR A 581 7.81 12.07 -7.03
CA THR A 581 7.89 10.61 -7.14
C THR A 581 7.75 10.25 -8.62
N VAL A 582 8.87 9.93 -9.29
CA VAL A 582 8.84 9.54 -10.69
C VAL A 582 8.83 8.01 -10.79
N THR A 583 7.72 7.42 -11.22
CA THR A 583 7.65 5.99 -11.55
C THR A 583 8.31 5.76 -12.92
N GLY A 584 9.45 5.07 -12.92
CA GLY A 584 10.05 4.46 -14.12
C GLY A 584 10.59 5.41 -15.20
N LYS A 585 11.91 5.62 -15.24
CA LYS A 585 12.59 5.82 -16.53
C LYS A 585 12.70 4.49 -17.25
N SER A 586 11.82 4.23 -18.21
CA SER A 586 12.14 3.28 -19.28
C SER A 586 13.29 3.88 -20.10
N THR A 587 14.52 3.49 -19.79
CA THR A 587 15.63 3.64 -20.72
C THR A 587 15.39 2.67 -21.86
N ARG A 588 14.82 3.16 -22.96
CA ARG A 588 15.08 2.56 -24.27
C ARG A 588 16.49 2.88 -24.73
#